data_AF-A0A9J7DJU1-F1
#
_entry.id   AF-A0A9J7DJU1-F1
#
_cell.length_a   1.000
_cell.length_b   1.000
_cell.length_c   1.000
_cell.angle_alpha   90.00
_cell.angle_beta   90.00
_cell.angle_gamma   90.00
#
_symmetry.space_group_name_H-M   'P 1'
#
loop_
_entity.id
_entity.type
_entity.pdbx_description
1 polymer ?
#
loop_
_entity_poly.entity_id
_entity_poly.type
_entity_poly.pdbx_seq_one_letter_code
_entity_poly.pdbx_strand_id
1 'polypeptide(L)' 'MPNLVVLFHQIVVEELTGLPQLNMNTVDVTGKANLWKSADRATSLDLTGGVPKNFGGPLDGQTNKHVGVGLSHNF' A
#
# COMPACT_ATOMS: atom_id res chain seq x y z
N MET A 1 18.36 -24.66 40.26
CA MET A 1 16.97 -24.23 39.99
C MET A 1 17.03 -23.05 39.04
N PRO A 2 16.36 -23.07 37.87
CA PRO A 2 16.40 -21.94 36.95
C PRO A 2 15.76 -20.71 37.60
N ASN A 3 16.41 -19.56 37.47
CA ASN A 3 15.94 -18.29 38.01
C ASN A 3 14.67 -17.86 37.26
N LEU A 4 13.59 -17.61 38.01
CA LEU A 4 12.29 -17.25 37.45
C LEU A 4 12.37 -16.00 36.55
N VAL A 5 13.27 -15.07 36.85
CA VAL A 5 13.51 -13.86 36.03
C VAL A 5 14.07 -14.21 34.65
N VAL A 6 14.97 -15.20 34.57
CA VAL A 6 15.56 -15.64 33.30
C VAL A 6 14.52 -16.39 32.47
N LEU A 7 13.66 -17.18 33.13
CA LEU A 7 12.58 -17.89 32.49
C LEU A 7 11.55 -16.93 31.87
N PHE A 8 11.18 -15.85 32.57
CA PHE A 8 10.28 -14.83 32.02
C PHE A 8 10.87 -14.11 30.81
N HIS A 9 12.15 -13.73 30.86
CA HIS A 9 12.79 -13.09 29.70
C HIS A 9 12.84 -14.02 28.49
N GLN A 10 13.14 -15.30 28.69
CA GLN A 10 13.22 -16.28 27.60
C GLN A 10 11.84 -16.58 27.00
N ILE A 11 10.80 -16.72 27.83
CA ILE A 11 9.42 -16.91 27.37
C ILE A 11 8.95 -15.71 26.53
N VAL A 12 9.25 -14.48 26.96
CA VAL A 12 8.88 -13.28 26.20
C VAL A 12 9.65 -13.18 24.89
N VAL A 13 10.93 -13.55 24.84
CA VAL A 13 11.74 -13.53 23.61
C VAL A 13 11.30 -14.59 22.60
N GLU A 14 10.92 -15.80 23.05
CA GLU A 14 10.41 -16.86 22.18
C GLU A 14 9.00 -16.54 21.64
N GLU A 15 8.15 -15.86 22.41
CA GLU A 15 6.82 -15.44 21.95
C GLU A 15 6.89 -14.35 20.85
N LEU A 16 7.86 -13.42 20.97
CA LEU A 16 7.99 -12.28 20.06
C LEU A 16 8.67 -12.62 18.73
N THR A 17 9.42 -13.73 18.65
CA THR A 17 10.09 -14.17 17.41
C THR A 17 9.17 -14.94 16.46
N GLY A 18 8.03 -15.43 16.94
CA GLY A 18 7.00 -16.11 16.14
C GLY A 18 6.03 -15.18 15.42
N LEU A 19 6.09 -13.86 15.65
CA LEU A 19 5.25 -12.90 14.95
C LEU A 19 5.68 -12.81 13.48
N PRO A 20 4.76 -12.98 12.51
CA PRO A 20 5.10 -12.76 11.11
C PRO A 20 5.56 -11.31 10.97
N GLN A 21 6.86 -11.12 10.71
CA GLN A 21 7.35 -9.85 10.22
C GLN A 21 6.62 -9.61 8.90
N LEU A 22 5.62 -8.72 8.93
CA LEU A 22 4.91 -8.31 7.73
C LEU A 22 5.89 -7.52 6.87
N ASN A 23 6.66 -8.24 6.06
CA ASN A 23 7.51 -7.68 5.01
C ASN A 23 6.58 -7.14 3.92
N MET A 24 5.96 -5.99 4.18
CA MET A 24 5.07 -5.30 3.26
C MET A 24 5.90 -4.62 2.18
N ASN A 25 6.38 -5.37 1.20
CA ASN A 25 7.02 -4.81 0.01
C ASN A 25 5.92 -4.57 -1.04
N THR A 26 5.10 -3.54 -0.83
CA THR A 26 4.08 -3.12 -1.81
C THR A 26 4.64 -2.00 -2.67
N VAL A 27 4.56 -2.17 -3.99
CA VAL A 27 4.87 -1.11 -4.96
C VAL A 27 3.59 -0.67 -5.62
N ASP A 28 3.26 0.62 -5.50
CA ASP A 28 2.14 1.24 -6.19
C ASP A 28 2.62 1.88 -7.50
N VAL A 29 2.03 1.47 -8.61
CA VAL A 29 2.20 2.14 -9.90
C VAL A 29 0.89 2.83 -10.25
N THR A 30 0.88 4.16 -10.16
CA THR A 30 -0.25 5.00 -10.55
C THR A 30 0.09 5.85 -11.77
N GLY A 31 -0.83 5.92 -12.73
CA GLY A 31 -0.76 6.76 -13.92
C GLY A 31 -1.93 7.74 -14.00
N LYS A 32 -1.69 8.88 -14.66
CA LYS A 32 -2.70 9.91 -14.96
C LYS A 32 -2.58 10.36 -16.42
N ALA A 33 -3.70 10.44 -17.13
CA ALA A 33 -3.79 10.95 -18.50
C ALA A 33 -4.87 12.03 -18.59
N ASN A 34 -4.58 13.14 -19.29
CA ASN A 34 -5.60 14.15 -19.59
C ASN A 34 -6.45 13.64 -20.76
N LEU A 35 -7.76 13.45 -20.56
CA LEU A 35 -8.69 13.04 -21.62
C LEU A 35 -9.21 14.24 -22.41
N TRP A 36 -9.44 15.35 -21.71
CA TRP A 36 -9.96 16.57 -22.30
C TRP A 36 -9.57 17.78 -21.48
N LYS A 37 -9.42 18.92 -22.16
CA LYS A 37 -9.16 20.21 -21.54
C LYS A 37 -9.95 21.28 -22.26
N SER A 38 -10.57 22.17 -21.51
CA SER A 38 -11.25 23.34 -22.08
C SER A 38 -10.23 24.26 -22.76
N ALA A 39 -10.70 25.05 -23.73
CA ALA A 39 -9.85 25.95 -24.52
C ALA A 39 -9.14 27.03 -23.67
N ASP A 40 -9.85 27.51 -22.65
CA ASP A 40 -9.35 28.45 -21.63
C ASP A 40 -8.51 27.78 -20.54
N ARG A 41 -8.35 26.44 -20.58
CA ARG A 41 -7.61 25.62 -19.61
C ARG A 41 -8.18 25.68 -18.18
N ALA A 42 -9.39 26.22 -17.99
CA ALA A 42 -10.04 26.29 -16.69
C ALA A 42 -10.57 24.92 -16.25
N THR A 43 -11.06 24.10 -17.18
CA THR A 43 -11.60 22.77 -16.88
C THR A 43 -10.76 21.67 -17.52
N SER A 44 -10.48 20.60 -16.77
CA SER A 44 -9.90 19.38 -17.32
C SER A 44 -10.66 18.14 -16.86
N LEU A 45 -10.70 17.15 -17.75
CA LEU A 45 -11.13 15.80 -17.45
C LEU A 45 -9.91 14.88 -17.53
N ASP A 46 -9.61 14.24 -16.42
CA ASP A 46 -8.46 13.35 -16.26
C ASP A 46 -8.91 11.91 -16.03
N LEU A 47 -8.18 10.96 -16.61
CA LEU A 47 -8.25 9.55 -16.29
C LEU A 47 -7.08 9.19 -15.38
N THR A 48 -7.37 8.58 -14.25
CA THR A 48 -6.37 8.01 -13.34
C THR A 48 -6.55 6.51 -13.28
N GLY A 49 -5.45 5.78 -13.11
CA GLY A 49 -5.49 4.35 -12.90
C GLY A 49 -4.23 3.87 -12.22
N GLY A 50 -4.35 2.85 -11.40
CA GLY A 50 -3.20 2.32 -10.68
C GLY A 50 -3.35 0.84 -10.33
N VAL A 51 -2.18 0.23 -10.11
CA VAL A 51 -2.03 -1.17 -9.75
C VAL A 51 -0.99 -1.29 -8.63
N PRO A 52 -1.41 -1.41 -7.36
CA PRO A 52 -0.56 -1.89 -6.30
C PRO A 52 -0.20 -3.36 -6.54
N LYS A 53 1.10 -3.65 -6.46
CA LYS A 53 1.63 -5.00 -6.48
C LYS A 53 2.35 -5.27 -5.17
N ASN A 54 1.83 -6.23 -4.43
CA ASN A 54 2.41 -6.68 -3.17
C ASN A 54 3.43 -7.78 -3.49
N PHE A 55 4.67 -7.60 -3.04
CA PHE A 55 5.77 -8.56 -3.14
C PHE A 55 6.00 -9.18 -1.76
N GLY A 56 5.31 -10.26 -1.44
CA GLY A 56 5.49 -11.02 -0.20
C GLY A 56 4.44 -10.78 0.89
N GLY A 57 4.37 -11.75 1.81
CA GLY A 57 3.37 -11.84 2.87
C GLY A 57 2.07 -12.53 2.44
N PRO A 58 1.03 -12.62 3.32
CA PRO A 58 -0.23 -13.31 3.03
C PRO A 58 -1.06 -12.70 1.88
N LEU A 59 -0.66 -11.51 1.43
CA LEU A 59 -1.27 -10.76 0.33
C LEU A 59 -0.40 -10.79 -0.93
N ASP A 60 0.64 -11.62 -0.98
CA ASP A 60 1.52 -11.79 -2.14
C ASP A 60 0.68 -12.20 -3.37
N GLY A 61 0.84 -11.45 -4.47
CA GLY A 61 0.06 -11.64 -5.70
C GLY A 61 -1.33 -11.00 -5.71
N GLN A 62 -1.83 -10.42 -4.60
CA GLN A 62 -3.05 -9.59 -4.68
C GLN A 62 -2.74 -8.32 -5.48
N THR A 63 -3.51 -8.14 -6.56
CA THR A 63 -3.43 -6.97 -7.44
C THR A 63 -4.76 -6.24 -7.39
N ASN A 64 -4.84 -5.16 -6.61
CA ASN A 64 -6.05 -4.36 -6.48
C ASN A 64 -6.05 -3.21 -7.50
N LYS A 65 -6.50 -3.49 -8.72
CA LYS A 65 -6.55 -2.47 -9.77
C LYS A 65 -7.62 -1.42 -9.45
N HIS A 66 -7.28 -0.15 -9.60
CA HIS A 66 -8.26 0.94 -9.52
C HIS A 66 -8.18 1.82 -10.76
N VAL A 67 -9.35 2.32 -11.18
CA VAL A 67 -9.50 3.29 -12.27
C VAL A 67 -10.45 4.38 -11.79
N GLY A 68 -10.14 5.63 -12.12
CA GLY A 68 -10.89 6.80 -11.71
C GLY A 68 -10.95 7.82 -12.84
N VAL A 69 -12.04 8.59 -12.87
CA VAL A 69 -12.17 9.78 -13.71
C VAL A 69 -12.32 10.99 -12.79
N GLY A 70 -11.62 12.07 -13.11
CA GLY A 70 -11.59 13.29 -12.31
C GLY A 70 -11.91 14.52 -13.14
N LEU A 71 -12.85 15.33 -12.67
CA LEU A 71 -13.12 16.66 -13.22
C LEU A 71 -12.42 17.69 -12.34
N SER A 72 -11.58 18.54 -12.94
CA SER A 72 -10.97 19.69 -12.26
C SER A 72 -11.46 20.98 -12.90
N HIS A 73 -11.84 21.97 -12.10
CA HIS A 73 -12.25 23.30 -12.56
C HIS A 73 -11.51 24.36 -11.75
N ASN A 74 -10.78 25.24 -12.42
CA ASN A 74 -10.10 26.39 -11.85
C ASN A 74 -11.00 27.62 -12.01
N PHE A 75 -11.29 28.32 -10.91
CA PHE A 75 -12.16 29.51 -10.88
C PHE A 75 -11.36 30.81 -10.97
#